data_AF-A0A1F2S136-F1
#
_entry.id   AF-A0A1F2S136-F1
#
_cell.length_a   1.000
_cell.length_b   1.000
_cell.length_c   1.000
_cell.angle_alpha   90.00
_cell.angle_beta   90.00
_cell.angle_gamma   90.00
#
_symmetry.space_group_name_H-M   'P 1'
#
loop_
_entity.id
_entity.type
_entity.pdbx_description
1 polymer ?
#
loop_
_entity_poly.entity_id
_entity_poly.type
_entity_poly.pdbx_seq_one_letter_code
_entity_poly.pdbx_strand_id
1 'polypeptide(L)'
;MKKALQKKTADDLRPEYDLTQLKGGVRGKYFQRAIAGTNLVLIDPELSDVFPDAESVNRALRLLIDTAEAAAGSAPHRPSHTGKQPKRTASKRRLAAKR
;
A
#
# COMPACT_ATOMS: atom_id res chain seq x y z
N MET A 1 -14.15 -49.90 4.99
CA MET A 1 -12.70 -50.21 5.15
C MET A 1 -11.99 -48.95 5.59
N LYS A 2 -11.27 -48.97 6.72
CA LYS A 2 -10.61 -47.78 7.29
C LYS A 2 -9.26 -47.56 6.58
N LYS A 3 -9.10 -46.46 5.85
CA LYS A 3 -7.79 -46.05 5.32
C LYS A 3 -7.02 -45.35 6.42
N ALA A 4 -5.96 -45.99 6.91
CA ALA A 4 -4.94 -45.34 7.71
C ALA A 4 -4.11 -44.44 6.79
N LEU A 5 -4.24 -43.12 6.96
CA LEU A 5 -3.40 -42.14 6.29
C LEU A 5 -2.10 -41.98 7.10
N GLN A 6 -1.20 -42.94 6.99
CA GLN A 6 0.17 -42.75 7.42
C GLN A 6 0.95 -42.17 6.22
N LYS A 7 1.19 -40.86 6.25
CA LYS A 7 2.27 -40.25 5.48
C LYS A 7 3.08 -39.40 6.45
N LYS A 8 4.17 -40.02 6.95
CA LYS A 8 5.26 -39.30 7.60
C LYS A 8 5.76 -38.26 6.60
N THR A 9 5.44 -37.00 6.85
CA THR A 9 6.16 -35.88 6.26
C THR A 9 7.57 -35.99 6.81
N ALA A 10 8.51 -36.42 5.97
CA ALA A 10 9.90 -36.15 6.23
C ALA A 10 9.99 -34.62 6.33
N ASP A 11 10.23 -34.16 7.53
CA ASP A 11 10.35 -32.74 7.82
C ASP A 11 11.71 -32.33 7.28
N ASP A 12 11.74 -31.76 6.07
CA ASP A 12 12.96 -31.20 5.46
C ASP A 12 13.46 -29.97 6.23
N LEU A 13 12.81 -29.61 7.35
CA LEU A 13 13.28 -28.60 8.28
C LEU A 13 14.56 -29.07 8.97
N ARG A 14 15.52 -28.14 9.03
CA ARG A 14 16.74 -28.35 9.80
C ARG A 14 16.37 -28.50 11.29
N PRO A 15 17.13 -29.29 12.07
CA PRO A 15 16.81 -29.56 13.49
C PRO A 15 16.80 -28.30 14.37
N GLU A 16 17.40 -27.20 13.94
CA GLU A 16 17.36 -25.91 14.64
C GLU A 16 16.01 -25.17 14.48
N TYR A 17 15.16 -25.58 13.53
CA TYR A 17 13.85 -24.98 13.31
C TYR A 17 12.75 -25.79 14.00
N ASP A 18 12.20 -25.23 15.08
CA ASP A 18 11.07 -25.80 15.80
C ASP A 18 9.79 -24.97 15.53
N LEU A 19 8.90 -25.50 14.69
CA LEU A 19 7.63 -24.85 14.37
C LEU A 19 6.69 -24.71 15.58
N THR A 20 6.88 -25.50 16.65
CA THR A 20 6.06 -25.39 17.86
C THR A 20 6.37 -24.12 18.66
N GLN A 21 7.56 -23.54 18.43
CA GLN A 21 7.98 -22.26 19.02
C GLN A 21 7.36 -21.05 18.28
N LEU A 22 6.96 -21.23 17.02
CA LEU A 22 6.28 -20.21 16.22
C LEU A 22 4.80 -20.09 16.62
N LYS A 23 4.55 -19.44 17.76
CA LYS A 23 3.20 -19.13 18.24
C LYS A 23 2.63 -17.88 17.55
N GLY A 24 1.37 -17.94 17.13
CA GLY A 24 0.66 -16.77 16.61
C GLY A 24 0.98 -16.39 15.16
N GLY A 25 1.45 -17.34 14.33
CA GLY A 25 1.61 -17.12 12.89
C GLY A 25 0.28 -16.80 12.21
N VAL A 26 0.15 -15.62 11.62
CA VAL A 26 -1.03 -15.20 10.85
C VAL A 26 -0.72 -15.24 9.37
N ARG A 27 -1.45 -16.07 8.62
CA ARG A 27 -1.33 -16.15 7.16
C ARG A 27 -1.67 -14.78 6.55
N GLY A 28 -0.78 -14.26 5.72
CA GLY A 28 -1.01 -13.00 5.00
C GLY A 28 -0.85 -11.72 5.84
N LYS A 29 -0.17 -11.76 6.99
CA LYS A 29 0.07 -10.58 7.88
C LYS A 29 0.53 -9.31 7.13
N TYR A 30 1.32 -9.46 6.08
CA TYR A 30 1.82 -8.35 5.25
C TYR A 30 1.35 -8.42 3.79
N PHE A 31 0.40 -9.28 3.47
CA PHE A 31 -0.07 -9.49 2.09
C PHE A 31 -0.57 -8.19 1.45
N GLN A 32 -1.39 -7.43 2.19
CA GLN A 32 -1.91 -6.14 1.74
C GLN A 32 -0.79 -5.12 1.49
N ARG A 33 0.29 -5.13 2.29
CA ARG A 33 1.45 -4.23 2.09
C ARG A 33 2.30 -4.66 0.90
N ALA A 34 2.45 -5.96 0.70
CA ALA A 34 3.18 -6.51 -0.45
C ALA A 34 2.45 -6.20 -1.76
N ILE A 35 1.12 -6.31 -1.79
CA ILE A 35 0.32 -5.95 -2.96
C ILE A 35 0.24 -4.43 -3.15
N ALA A 36 0.10 -3.67 -2.07
CA ALA A 36 0.09 -2.21 -2.15
C ALA A 36 1.46 -1.61 -2.51
N GLY A 37 2.54 -2.38 -2.43
CA GLY A 37 3.91 -1.88 -2.35
C GLY A 37 4.67 -1.76 -3.66
N THR A 38 4.18 -2.31 -4.78
CA THR A 38 4.97 -2.32 -6.02
C THR A 38 4.09 -2.30 -7.26
N ASN A 39 3.86 -1.10 -7.80
CA ASN A 39 3.41 -0.93 -9.18
C ASN A 39 4.62 -1.08 -10.11
N LEU A 40 5.14 -2.30 -10.23
CA LEU A 40 6.21 -2.61 -11.18
C LEU A 40 5.58 -2.77 -12.56
N VAL A 41 5.99 -1.90 -13.48
CA VAL A 41 5.60 -1.96 -14.88
C VAL A 41 6.85 -2.32 -15.68
N LEU A 42 6.75 -3.40 -16.46
CA LEU A 42 7.80 -3.76 -17.40
C LEU A 42 7.76 -2.79 -18.58
N ILE A 43 8.91 -2.21 -18.90
CA ILE A 43 9.09 -1.34 -20.06
C ILE A 43 9.61 -2.20 -21.21
N ASP A 44 9.23 -1.86 -22.45
CA ASP A 44 9.75 -2.54 -23.63
C ASP A 44 11.29 -2.46 -23.71
N PRO A 45 11.95 -3.53 -24.17
CA PRO A 45 13.41 -3.60 -24.18
C PRO A 45 14.06 -2.53 -25.05
N GLU A 46 13.43 -2.13 -26.16
CA GLU A 46 13.94 -1.04 -27.02
C GLU A 46 14.00 0.31 -26.30
N LEU A 47 13.17 0.51 -25.27
CA LEU A 47 13.17 1.73 -24.47
C LEU A 47 14.16 1.68 -23.30
N SER A 48 14.70 0.51 -22.96
CA SER A 48 15.67 0.39 -21.87
C SER A 48 17.01 1.05 -22.16
N ASP A 49 17.39 1.15 -23.45
CA ASP A 49 18.60 1.86 -23.86
C ASP A 49 18.45 3.39 -23.70
N VAL A 50 17.22 3.90 -23.88
CA VAL A 50 16.89 5.33 -23.75
C VAL A 50 16.60 5.70 -22.30
N PHE A 51 15.97 4.78 -21.55
CA PHE A 51 15.59 4.95 -20.15
C PHE A 51 16.27 3.89 -19.27
N PRO A 52 17.56 4.09 -18.92
CA PRO A 52 18.34 3.11 -18.19
C PRO A 52 17.89 2.92 -16.72
N ASP A 53 17.16 3.89 -16.16
CA ASP A 53 16.70 3.84 -14.77
C ASP A 53 15.28 4.41 -14.58
N ALA A 54 14.70 4.12 -13.41
CA ALA A 54 13.38 4.58 -13.02
C ALA A 54 13.29 6.11 -12.82
N GLU A 55 14.39 6.79 -12.49
CA GLU A 55 14.37 8.24 -12.33
C GLU A 55 14.19 8.95 -13.67
N SER A 56 14.86 8.47 -14.72
CA SER A 56 14.77 8.95 -16.10
C SER A 56 13.35 8.81 -16.65
N VAL A 57 12.74 7.62 -16.47
CA VAL A 57 11.34 7.37 -16.86
C VAL A 57 10.39 8.33 -16.15
N ASN A 58 10.50 8.41 -14.82
CA ASN A 58 9.59 9.24 -14.02
C ASN A 58 9.75 10.73 -14.33
N ARG A 59 10.96 11.19 -14.67
CA ARG A 59 11.19 12.56 -15.13
C ARG A 59 10.49 12.82 -16.46
N ALA A 60 10.63 11.93 -17.43
CA ALA A 60 9.99 12.07 -18.74
C ALA A 60 8.46 12.10 -18.63
N LEU A 61 7.87 11.23 -17.81
CA LEU A 61 6.43 11.21 -17.58
C LEU A 61 5.92 12.50 -16.92
N ARG A 62 6.68 13.08 -15.99
CA ARG A 62 6.32 14.38 -15.39
C ARG A 62 6.35 15.51 -16.42
N LEU A 63 7.38 15.55 -17.27
CA LEU A 63 7.45 16.54 -18.35
C LEU A 63 6.28 16.37 -19.35
N LEU A 64 5.87 15.13 -19.63
CA LEU A 64 4.70 14.86 -20.45
C LEU A 64 3.42 15.42 -19.83
N ILE A 65 3.26 15.28 -18.50
CA ILE A 65 2.13 15.87 -17.77
C ILE A 65 2.17 17.39 -17.88
N ASP A 66 3.31 18.02 -17.57
CA ASP A 66 3.44 19.48 -17.60
C ASP A 66 3.14 20.05 -19.00
N THR A 67 3.64 19.38 -20.04
CA THR A 67 3.40 19.78 -21.44
C THR A 67 1.95 19.54 -21.86
N ALA A 68 1.33 18.44 -21.44
CA ALA A 68 -0.09 18.18 -21.67
C ALA A 68 -0.98 19.20 -20.96
N GLU A 69 -0.67 19.58 -19.73
CA GLU A 69 -1.40 20.62 -18.97
C GLU A 69 -1.27 22.00 -19.63
N ALA A 70 -0.06 22.34 -20.11
CA ALA A 70 0.18 23.57 -20.86
C ALA A 70 -0.58 23.58 -22.19
N ALA A 71 -0.65 22.45 -22.89
CA ALA A 71 -1.36 22.31 -24.15
C ALA A 71 -2.90 22.27 -23.98
N ALA A 72 -3.40 21.73 -22.86
CA ALA A 72 -4.83 21.61 -22.58
C ALA A 72 -5.50 22.92 -22.14
N GLY A 73 -4.74 24.00 -21.93
CA GLY A 73 -5.30 25.30 -21.54
C GLY A 73 -5.95 25.27 -20.15
N SER A 74 -5.12 25.19 -19.10
CA SER A 74 -5.46 25.48 -17.70
C SER A 74 -6.86 25.05 -17.22
N ALA A 75 -7.05 23.77 -16.90
CA ALA A 75 -7.95 23.41 -15.81
C ALA A 75 -7.07 23.13 -14.57
N PRO A 76 -7.09 23.99 -13.53
CA PRO A 76 -6.15 23.85 -12.43
C PRO A 76 -6.43 22.58 -11.64
N HIS A 77 -5.44 21.70 -11.54
CA HIS A 77 -5.40 20.61 -10.58
C HIS A 77 -5.32 21.23 -9.17
N ARG A 78 -6.47 21.41 -8.52
CA ARG A 78 -6.54 21.91 -7.14
C ARG A 78 -6.21 20.75 -6.19
N PRO A 79 -5.04 20.72 -5.51
CA PRO A 79 -4.85 19.77 -4.44
C PRO A 79 -5.83 20.13 -3.31
N SER A 80 -6.88 19.32 -3.16
CA SER A 80 -7.87 19.46 -2.10
C SER A 80 -7.30 18.95 -0.78
N HIS A 81 -6.38 19.71 -0.19
CA HIS A 81 -5.97 19.52 1.20
C HIS A 81 -6.26 20.78 2.00
N THR A 82 -7.54 20.97 2.34
CA THR A 82 -7.90 21.73 3.54
C THR A 82 -8.73 20.84 4.44
N GLY A 83 -8.04 20.08 5.30
CA GLY A 83 -8.66 19.45 6.45
C GLY A 83 -9.20 20.54 7.38
N LYS A 84 -10.48 20.89 7.24
CA LYS A 84 -11.18 21.67 8.25
C LYS A 84 -11.42 20.76 9.46
N GLN A 85 -10.50 20.81 10.41
CA GLN A 85 -10.75 20.36 11.78
C GLN A 85 -11.92 21.17 12.36
N PRO A 86 -13.05 20.56 12.78
CA PRO A 86 -14.07 21.29 13.50
C PRO A 86 -13.52 21.66 14.88
N LYS A 87 -13.37 22.97 15.13
CA LYS A 87 -13.01 23.49 16.44
C LYS A 87 -14.12 23.14 17.43
N ARG A 88 -13.80 22.34 18.44
CA ARG A 88 -14.65 22.09 19.62
C ARG A 88 -14.92 23.43 20.30
N THR A 89 -16.10 24.00 20.10
CA THR A 89 -16.57 25.12 20.92
C THR A 89 -17.12 24.54 22.21
N ALA A 90 -16.35 24.71 23.30
CA ALA A 90 -16.89 24.59 24.64
C ALA A 90 -17.83 25.77 24.90
N SER A 91 -19.12 25.49 25.14
CA SER A 91 -20.03 26.47 25.72
C SER A 91 -20.74 25.88 26.94
N LYS A 92 -20.36 26.49 28.07
CA LYS A 92 -20.89 26.34 29.42
C LYS A 92 -22.40 26.66 29.48
N ARG A 93 -23.09 25.85 30.31
CA ARG A 93 -24.13 26.20 31.30
C ARG A 93 -25.48 26.74 30.81
N ARG A 94 -26.56 26.11 31.30
CA ARG A 94 -27.54 26.63 32.32
C ARG A 94 -28.68 25.61 32.48
N LEU A 95 -28.86 25.04 33.67
CA LEU A 95 -29.82 25.44 34.71
C LEU A 95 -31.27 25.05 34.38
N ALA A 96 -31.77 24.00 35.05
CA ALA A 96 -33.08 23.95 35.75
C ALA A 96 -33.54 22.49 35.91
N ALA A 97 -33.22 21.86 37.03
CA ALA A 97 -34.02 20.75 37.55
C ALA A 97 -35.18 21.38 38.33
N LYS A 98 -36.39 21.21 37.84
CA LYS A 98 -37.63 21.61 38.50
C LYS A 98 -38.33 20.32 38.92
N ARG A 99 -38.50 20.19 40.25
CA ARG A 99 -39.49 19.40 41.01
C ARG A 99 -39.92 18.04 40.47
#